data_AF-A0AAE0M401-F1
#
_entry.id   AF-A0AAE0M401-F1
#
_cell.length_a   1.000
_cell.length_b   1.000
_cell.length_c   1.000
_cell.angle_alpha   90.00
_cell.angle_beta   90.00
_cell.angle_gamma   90.00
#
_symmetry.space_group_name_H-M   'P 1'
#
loop_
_entity.id
_entity.type
_entity.pdbx_description
1 polymer ?
#
loop_
_entity_poly.entity_id
_entity_poly.type
_entity_poly.pdbx_seq_one_letter_code
_entity_poly.pdbx_strand_id
1 'polypeptide(L)'
;MANADDAPVDTRDALEVLESEAKEWDKDAEIDRILKAFRLDAYAVLGLKPGVPESDIKAVYRKKSLLIHPDKTKNPLAPDAFDRLKKAQTELMDEKHRATLDEAIADARMLLMRENKWTVDSPELKTADFERKWADKTKMVLIDNEQRRRRQLKAQMQEEGREQRKQDEEIEVRKRKRQHEEDWEATRDKRIDSWRQFQKGKTGGDGDKKKKKKLKPIG
;
A
#
# COMPACT_ATOMS: atom_id res chain seq x y z
N MET A 1 80.09 -6.68 -2.06
CA MET A 1 78.82 -7.03 -2.74
C MET A 1 77.80 -6.02 -2.26
N ALA A 2 77.47 -5.05 -3.10
CA ALA A 2 76.44 -4.06 -2.79
C ALA A 2 75.09 -4.66 -3.19
N ASN A 3 74.18 -4.79 -2.23
CA ASN A 3 72.78 -5.17 -2.50
C ASN A 3 72.12 -3.98 -3.20
N ALA A 4 72.04 -4.05 -4.52
CA ALA A 4 71.11 -3.26 -5.31
C ALA A 4 69.84 -4.09 -5.41
N ASP A 5 68.82 -3.73 -4.62
CA ASP A 5 67.40 -4.06 -4.85
C ASP A 5 66.55 -3.41 -3.73
N ASP A 6 66.71 -2.11 -3.54
CA ASP A 6 65.72 -1.28 -2.85
C ASP A 6 65.24 -0.23 -3.86
N ALA A 7 64.52 -0.71 -4.88
CA ALA A 7 63.79 0.18 -5.77
C ALA A 7 62.75 0.90 -4.91
N PRO A 8 62.70 2.24 -4.90
CA PRO A 8 61.69 2.95 -4.14
C PRO A 8 60.33 2.53 -4.72
N VAL A 9 59.58 1.76 -3.95
CA VAL A 9 58.16 1.50 -4.23
C VAL A 9 57.54 2.87 -4.48
N ASP A 10 56.93 3.07 -5.65
CA ASP A 10 56.34 4.34 -6.02
C ASP A 10 55.18 4.65 -5.07
N THR A 11 55.51 5.29 -3.96
CA THR A 11 54.59 5.58 -2.85
C THR A 11 53.44 6.45 -3.29
N ARG A 12 53.58 7.17 -4.41
CA ARG A 12 52.53 7.97 -5.03
C ARG A 12 51.46 7.10 -5.67
N ASP A 13 51.84 6.05 -6.39
CA ASP A 13 50.90 5.09 -6.99
C ASP A 13 50.10 4.35 -5.91
N ALA A 14 50.77 3.95 -4.82
CA ALA A 14 50.11 3.36 -3.65
C ALA A 14 49.11 4.32 -2.99
N LEU A 15 49.43 5.63 -2.91
CA LEU A 15 48.54 6.62 -2.32
C LEU A 15 47.29 6.86 -3.20
N GLU A 16 47.45 6.90 -4.51
CA GLU A 16 46.36 7.08 -5.48
C GLU A 16 45.39 5.88 -5.47
N VAL A 17 45.93 4.66 -5.39
CA VAL A 17 45.12 3.44 -5.23
C VAL A 17 44.31 3.49 -3.93
N LEU A 18 44.95 3.79 -2.80
CA LEU A 18 44.27 3.90 -1.50
C LEU A 18 43.18 4.99 -1.50
N GLU A 19 43.43 6.13 -2.14
CA GLU A 19 42.43 7.19 -2.26
C GLU A 19 41.22 6.74 -3.12
N SER A 20 41.46 5.97 -4.18
CA SER A 20 40.40 5.42 -5.02
C SER A 20 39.56 4.38 -4.28
N GLU A 21 40.20 3.51 -3.49
CA GLU A 21 39.52 2.51 -2.67
C GLU A 21 38.71 3.16 -1.54
N ALA A 22 39.25 4.19 -0.90
CA ALA A 22 38.53 4.97 0.11
C ALA A 22 37.26 5.60 -0.49
N LYS A 23 37.34 6.15 -1.71
CA LYS A 23 36.17 6.72 -2.40
C LYS A 23 35.13 5.66 -2.73
N GLU A 24 35.53 4.46 -3.19
CA GLU A 24 34.57 3.38 -3.42
C GLU A 24 33.94 2.91 -2.10
N TRP A 25 34.71 2.83 -1.02
CA TRP A 25 34.19 2.49 0.31
C TRP A 25 33.14 3.50 0.79
N ASP A 26 33.38 4.80 0.60
CA ASP A 26 32.40 5.84 0.94
C ASP A 26 31.09 5.70 0.12
N LYS A 27 31.19 5.33 -1.16
CA LYS A 27 30.01 5.06 -2.00
C LYS A 27 29.24 3.84 -1.50
N ASP A 28 29.95 2.76 -1.19
CA ASP A 28 29.36 1.51 -0.70
C ASP A 28 28.68 1.70 0.66
N ALA A 29 29.33 2.42 1.57
CA ALA A 29 28.77 2.78 2.87
C ALA A 29 27.49 3.62 2.70
N GLU A 30 27.47 4.54 1.73
CA GLU A 30 26.28 5.34 1.45
C GLU A 30 25.11 4.52 0.88
N ILE A 31 25.41 3.63 -0.07
CA ILE A 31 24.43 2.71 -0.67
C ILE A 31 23.81 1.84 0.43
N ASP A 32 24.65 1.23 1.27
CA ASP A 32 24.19 0.37 2.36
C ASP A 32 23.32 1.14 3.37
N ARG A 33 23.71 2.36 3.74
CA ARG A 33 22.91 3.23 4.61
C ARG A 33 21.54 3.54 4.01
N ILE A 34 21.46 3.88 2.72
CA ILE A 34 20.20 4.20 2.03
C ILE A 34 19.28 2.97 1.99
N LEU A 35 19.83 1.79 1.73
CA LEU A 35 19.08 0.54 1.68
C LEU A 35 18.61 0.08 3.06
N LYS A 36 19.40 0.34 4.12
CA LYS A 36 19.05 0.05 5.52
C LYS A 36 18.09 1.04 6.15
N ALA A 37 17.99 2.26 5.64
CA ALA A 37 17.00 3.24 6.10
C ALA A 37 15.58 2.66 6.06
N PHE A 38 14.60 3.27 6.74
CA PHE A 38 13.22 2.79 6.66
C PHE A 38 12.53 3.32 5.40
N ARG A 39 11.74 2.49 4.69
CA ARG A 39 11.20 2.86 3.36
C ARG A 39 10.14 3.95 3.40
N LEU A 40 9.40 4.06 4.50
CA LEU A 40 8.36 5.07 4.68
C LEU A 40 8.90 6.36 5.30
N ASP A 41 10.19 6.41 5.64
CA ASP A 41 10.85 7.60 6.18
C ASP A 41 11.80 8.18 5.12
N ALA A 42 11.27 9.11 4.33
CA ALA A 42 12.01 9.77 3.26
C ALA A 42 13.14 10.66 3.79
N TYR A 43 13.01 11.22 4.99
CA TYR A 43 14.08 12.00 5.64
C TYR A 43 15.25 11.10 6.03
N ALA A 44 15.00 9.93 6.62
CA ALA A 44 16.05 8.96 6.95
C ALA A 44 16.80 8.46 5.71
N VAL A 45 16.09 8.21 4.59
CA VAL A 45 16.70 7.84 3.31
C VAL A 45 17.64 8.93 2.80
N LEU A 46 17.21 10.19 2.83
CA LEU A 46 18.03 11.34 2.43
C LEU A 46 19.07 11.74 3.50
N GLY A 47 19.00 11.20 4.71
CA GLY A 47 19.86 11.60 5.83
C GLY A 47 19.63 13.04 6.27
N LEU A 48 18.38 13.49 6.22
CA LEU A 48 17.96 14.83 6.61
C LEU A 48 17.16 14.78 7.90
N LYS A 49 17.09 15.91 8.62
CA LYS A 49 16.16 16.10 9.73
C LYS A 49 14.83 16.68 9.20
N PRO A 50 13.69 16.43 9.86
CA PRO A 50 12.44 17.10 9.53
C PRO A 50 12.60 18.63 9.68
N GLY A 51 11.83 19.40 8.90
CA GLY A 51 11.84 20.87 8.95
C GLY A 51 12.91 21.57 8.10
N VAL A 52 13.72 20.84 7.33
CA VAL A 52 14.69 21.44 6.38
C VAL A 52 13.99 22.09 5.18
N PRO A 53 14.48 23.20 4.60
CA PRO A 53 13.85 23.80 3.42
C PRO A 53 13.98 22.89 2.19
N GLU A 54 13.08 23.06 1.20
CA GLU A 54 13.12 22.30 -0.06
C GLU A 54 14.42 22.47 -0.84
N SER A 55 15.07 23.64 -0.72
CA SER A 55 16.39 23.89 -1.31
C SER A 55 17.42 22.87 -0.86
N ASP A 56 17.39 22.51 0.42
CA ASP A 56 18.35 21.62 1.05
C ASP A 56 18.05 20.17 0.68
N ILE A 57 16.78 19.80 0.59
CA ILE A 57 16.34 18.49 0.07
C ILE A 57 16.88 18.29 -1.36
N LYS A 58 16.70 19.28 -2.24
CA LYS A 58 17.22 19.23 -3.62
C LYS A 58 18.75 19.18 -3.65
N ALA A 59 19.43 19.96 -2.80
CA ALA A 59 20.88 20.00 -2.76
C ALA A 59 21.48 18.67 -2.29
N VAL A 60 20.94 18.09 -1.21
CA VAL A 60 21.38 16.80 -0.68
C VAL A 60 21.08 15.67 -1.65
N TYR A 61 19.90 15.67 -2.28
CA TYR A 61 19.59 14.72 -3.34
C TYR A 61 20.62 14.76 -4.47
N ARG A 62 20.92 15.95 -5.02
CA ARG A 62 21.91 16.11 -6.10
C ARG A 62 23.29 15.62 -5.69
N LYS A 63 23.74 15.94 -4.47
CA LYS A 63 25.05 15.51 -3.96
C LYS A 63 25.12 13.99 -3.87
N LYS A 64 24.11 13.36 -3.27
CA LYS A 64 24.08 11.91 -3.05
C LYS A 64 23.88 11.13 -4.34
N SER A 65 22.98 11.59 -5.22
CA SER A 65 22.72 10.90 -6.49
C SER A 65 23.94 10.86 -7.40
N LEU A 66 24.80 11.89 -7.35
CA LEU A 66 26.09 11.89 -8.03
C LEU A 66 27.11 10.96 -7.38
N LEU A 67 27.08 10.83 -6.05
CA LEU A 67 27.99 9.95 -5.29
C LEU A 67 27.70 8.48 -5.60
N ILE A 68 26.42 8.07 -5.60
CA ILE A 68 25.99 6.68 -5.78
C ILE A 68 25.46 6.36 -7.18
N HIS A 69 25.76 7.20 -8.18
CA HIS A 69 25.22 7.02 -9.53
C HIS A 69 25.61 5.62 -10.07
N PRO A 70 24.68 4.84 -10.65
CA PRO A 70 24.97 3.47 -11.09
C PRO A 70 26.12 3.41 -12.11
N ASP A 71 26.21 4.37 -13.04
CA ASP A 71 27.31 4.42 -14.02
C ASP A 71 28.70 4.72 -13.42
N LYS A 72 28.77 5.26 -12.20
CA LYS A 72 30.01 5.72 -11.56
C LYS A 72 30.43 4.87 -10.37
N THR A 73 29.68 3.81 -10.07
CA THR A 73 29.85 3.00 -8.86
C THR A 73 29.92 1.54 -9.26
N LYS A 74 30.87 0.78 -8.68
CA LYS A 74 31.03 -0.65 -9.01
C LYS A 74 29.99 -1.54 -8.32
N ASN A 75 29.29 -1.01 -7.33
CA ASN A 75 28.34 -1.74 -6.50
C ASN A 75 27.07 -2.13 -7.27
N PRO A 76 26.68 -3.42 -7.30
CA PRO A 76 25.48 -3.88 -8.00
C PRO A 76 24.18 -3.34 -7.41
N LEU A 77 24.19 -2.88 -6.15
CA LEU A 77 23.02 -2.33 -5.45
C LEU A 77 22.85 -0.82 -5.66
N ALA A 78 23.77 -0.16 -6.39
CA ALA A 78 23.69 1.26 -6.68
C ALA A 78 22.36 1.68 -7.38
N PRO A 79 21.82 0.93 -8.36
CA PRO A 79 20.52 1.26 -8.97
C PRO A 79 19.38 1.29 -7.95
N ASP A 80 19.29 0.28 -7.08
CA ASP A 80 18.24 0.17 -6.06
C ASP A 80 18.32 1.31 -5.04
N ALA A 81 19.53 1.67 -4.63
CA ALA A 81 19.76 2.79 -3.71
C ALA A 81 19.42 4.13 -4.39
N PHE A 82 19.78 4.29 -5.66
CA PHE A 82 19.48 5.49 -6.44
C PHE A 82 17.96 5.69 -6.62
N ASP A 83 17.22 4.65 -6.98
CA ASP A 83 15.76 4.70 -7.12
C ASP A 83 15.09 5.03 -5.80
N ARG A 84 15.60 4.49 -4.71
CA ARG A 84 15.12 4.77 -3.37
C ARG A 84 15.36 6.22 -2.96
N LEU A 85 16.54 6.76 -3.27
CA LEU A 85 16.89 8.16 -3.04
C LEU A 85 15.99 9.10 -3.85
N LYS A 86 15.73 8.75 -5.13
CA LYS A 86 14.84 9.50 -6.02
C LYS A 86 13.40 9.52 -5.50
N LYS A 87 12.87 8.36 -5.10
CA LYS A 87 11.53 8.26 -4.51
C LYS A 87 11.40 9.11 -3.24
N ALA A 88 12.38 9.05 -2.34
CA ALA A 88 12.38 9.86 -1.12
C ALA A 88 12.37 11.37 -1.43
N GLN A 89 13.15 11.81 -2.42
CA GLN A 89 13.10 13.21 -2.87
C GLN A 89 11.70 13.56 -3.40
N THR A 90 11.09 12.73 -4.26
CA THR A 90 9.75 12.98 -4.79
C THR A 90 8.71 13.09 -3.67
N GLU A 91 8.77 12.22 -2.66
CA GLU A 91 7.86 12.26 -1.51
C GLU A 91 8.02 13.54 -0.67
N LEU A 92 9.26 13.99 -0.42
CA LEU A 92 9.50 15.23 0.33
C LEU A 92 9.20 16.50 -0.47
N MET A 93 9.14 16.41 -1.80
CA MET A 93 8.77 17.54 -2.66
C MET A 93 7.25 17.68 -2.83
N ASP A 94 6.47 16.65 -2.46
CA ASP A 94 5.02 16.71 -2.42
C ASP A 94 4.57 17.24 -1.06
N GLU A 95 3.92 18.41 -1.04
CA GLU A 95 3.53 19.10 0.19
C GLU A 95 2.63 18.24 1.09
N LYS A 96 1.71 17.47 0.51
CA LYS A 96 0.77 16.63 1.26
C LYS A 96 1.47 15.42 1.88
N HIS A 97 2.29 14.71 1.12
CA HIS A 97 3.06 13.59 1.63
C HIS A 97 4.06 14.05 2.70
N ARG A 98 4.73 15.17 2.45
CA ARG A 98 5.64 15.78 3.41
C ARG A 98 4.94 16.16 4.71
N ALA A 99 3.80 16.82 4.65
CA ALA A 99 3.02 17.18 5.84
C ALA A 99 2.60 15.94 6.65
N THR A 100 2.15 14.88 5.96
CA THR A 100 1.78 13.61 6.61
C THR A 100 2.99 12.96 7.31
N LEU A 101 4.16 13.02 6.69
CA LEU A 101 5.40 12.50 7.27
C LEU A 101 5.86 13.33 8.47
N ASP A 102 5.82 14.67 8.35
CA ASP A 102 6.17 15.59 9.42
C ASP A 102 5.24 15.41 10.63
N GLU A 103 3.94 15.20 10.41
CA GLU A 103 2.97 14.86 11.46
C GLU A 103 3.33 13.55 12.17
N ALA A 104 3.61 12.48 11.41
CA ALA A 104 4.00 11.19 12.00
C ALA A 104 5.30 11.27 12.83
N ILE A 105 6.26 12.09 12.38
CA ILE A 105 7.52 12.32 13.09
C ILE A 105 7.29 13.15 14.37
N ALA A 106 6.42 14.15 14.32
CA ALA A 106 6.02 14.93 15.49
C ALA A 106 5.27 14.07 16.52
N ASP A 107 4.33 13.24 16.07
CA ASP A 107 3.61 12.28 16.90
C ASP A 107 4.55 11.31 17.61
N ALA A 108 5.54 10.77 16.90
CA ALA A 108 6.56 9.90 17.48
C ALA A 108 7.33 10.61 18.60
N ARG A 109 7.70 11.88 18.40
CA ARG A 109 8.35 12.70 19.44
C ARG A 109 7.43 12.88 20.66
N MET A 110 6.17 13.25 20.45
CA MET A 110 5.20 13.45 21.53
C MET A 110 4.94 12.16 22.33
N LEU A 111 4.79 11.03 21.64
CA LEU A 111 4.60 9.73 22.28
C LEU A 111 5.79 9.37 23.17
N LEU A 112 7.01 9.58 22.66
CA LEU A 112 8.23 9.29 23.42
C LEU A 112 8.38 10.21 24.64
N MET A 113 8.06 11.50 24.49
CA MET A 113 8.03 12.45 25.61
C MET A 113 7.00 12.05 26.67
N ARG A 114 5.80 11.65 26.26
CA ARG A 114 4.74 11.18 27.17
C ARG A 114 5.14 9.92 27.93
N GLU A 115 5.72 8.95 27.25
CA GLU A 115 6.17 7.68 27.85
C GLU A 115 7.23 7.88 28.93
N ASN A 116 8.15 8.81 28.70
CA ASN A 116 9.24 9.12 29.62
C ASN A 116 8.94 10.30 30.57
N LYS A 117 7.75 10.90 30.48
CA LYS A 117 7.32 12.09 31.22
C LYS A 117 8.29 13.27 31.08
N TRP A 118 8.86 13.43 29.89
CA TRP A 118 9.76 14.54 29.56
C TRP A 118 8.99 15.79 29.16
N THR A 119 9.59 16.95 29.43
CA THR A 119 9.11 18.27 28.97
C THR A 119 9.97 18.74 27.80
N VAL A 120 9.57 19.84 27.14
CA VAL A 120 10.29 20.39 25.98
C VAL A 120 11.73 20.82 26.33
N ASP A 121 11.98 21.12 27.60
CA ASP A 121 13.28 21.59 28.11
C ASP A 121 14.14 20.46 28.70
N SER A 122 13.64 19.22 28.72
CA SER A 122 14.38 18.06 29.22
C SER A 122 15.72 17.89 28.47
N PRO A 123 16.87 17.86 29.15
CA PRO A 123 18.18 17.72 28.51
C PRO A 123 18.32 16.42 27.71
N GLU A 124 17.57 15.38 28.06
CA GLU A 124 17.49 14.10 27.37
C GLU A 124 17.15 14.27 25.88
N LEU A 125 16.31 15.25 25.53
CA LEU A 125 15.89 15.54 24.15
C LEU A 125 17.05 15.92 23.21
N LYS A 126 18.22 16.28 23.76
CA LYS A 126 19.40 16.68 23.00
C LYS A 126 20.45 15.57 22.89
N THR A 127 20.17 14.40 23.44
CA THR A 127 21.12 13.28 23.47
C THR A 127 21.02 12.44 22.20
N ALA A 128 22.12 11.79 21.81
CA ALA A 128 22.13 10.82 20.72
C ALA A 128 21.21 9.61 21.01
N ASP A 129 21.04 9.25 22.29
CA ASP A 129 20.11 8.21 22.72
C ASP A 129 18.66 8.59 22.43
N PHE A 130 18.29 9.86 22.65
CA PHE A 130 16.98 10.36 22.26
C PHE A 130 16.77 10.33 20.75
N GLU A 131 17.75 10.76 19.95
CA GLU A 131 17.63 10.72 18.48
C GLU A 131 17.41 9.28 17.99
N ARG A 132 18.11 8.30 18.58
CA ARG A 132 17.90 6.88 18.27
C ARG A 132 16.50 6.40 18.66
N LYS A 133 16.08 6.66 19.91
CA LYS A 133 14.73 6.29 20.38
C LYS A 133 13.63 6.95 19.56
N TRP A 134 13.84 8.20 19.15
CA TRP A 134 12.91 8.94 18.32
C TRP A 134 12.81 8.33 16.92
N ALA A 135 13.94 7.99 16.28
CA ALA A 135 13.94 7.30 14.99
C ALA A 135 13.21 5.93 15.06
N ASP A 136 13.46 5.15 16.11
CA ASP A 136 12.77 3.88 16.34
C ASP A 136 11.26 4.08 16.54
N LYS A 137 10.86 5.12 17.29
CA LYS A 137 9.46 5.48 17.51
C LYS A 137 8.78 5.96 16.22
N THR A 138 9.46 6.76 15.41
CA THR A 138 8.97 7.22 14.09
C THR A 138 8.67 6.03 13.19
N LYS A 139 9.57 5.04 13.14
CA LYS A 139 9.33 3.81 12.38
C LYS A 139 8.07 3.07 12.87
N MET A 140 7.86 2.96 14.18
CA MET A 140 6.64 2.35 14.72
C MET A 140 5.37 3.11 14.29
N VAL A 141 5.35 4.43 14.45
CA VAL A 141 4.19 5.27 14.08
C VAL A 141 3.87 5.15 12.59
N LEU A 142 4.88 5.19 11.72
CA LEU A 142 4.69 5.04 10.28
C LEU A 142 4.13 3.66 9.91
N ILE A 143 4.60 2.59 10.56
CA ILE A 143 4.06 1.23 10.37
C ILE A 143 2.60 1.17 10.81
N ASP A 144 2.28 1.72 11.98
CA ASP A 144 0.91 1.72 12.52
C ASP A 144 -0.06 2.51 11.65
N ASN A 145 0.38 3.67 11.14
CA ASN A 145 -0.38 4.50 10.23
C ASN A 145 -0.67 3.77 8.91
N GLU A 146 0.33 3.11 8.31
CA GLU A 146 0.13 2.33 7.08
C GLU A 146 -0.79 1.13 7.31
N GLN A 147 -0.65 0.42 8.44
CA GLN A 147 -1.56 -0.67 8.81
C GLN A 147 -3.00 -0.17 9.02
N ARG A 148 -3.17 1.01 9.62
CA ARG A 148 -4.49 1.64 9.80
C ARG A 148 -5.10 1.99 8.45
N ARG A 149 -4.34 2.64 7.57
CA ARG A 149 -4.76 2.98 6.20
C ARG A 149 -5.18 1.74 5.42
N ARG A 150 -4.36 0.68 5.45
CA ARG A 150 -4.66 -0.58 4.77
C ARG A 150 -5.92 -1.27 5.30
N ARG A 151 -6.15 -1.22 6.61
CA ARG A 151 -7.39 -1.76 7.23
C ARG A 151 -8.62 -0.96 6.80
N GLN A 152 -8.54 0.37 6.79
CA GLN A 152 -9.63 1.25 6.37
C GLN A 152 -9.98 1.03 4.89
N LEU A 153 -8.98 0.99 4.00
CA LEU A 153 -9.19 0.72 2.57
C LEU A 153 -9.84 -0.65 2.34
N LYS A 154 -9.39 -1.68 3.06
CA LYS A 154 -9.97 -3.03 2.97
C LYS A 154 -11.43 -3.05 3.44
N ALA A 155 -11.74 -2.35 4.52
CA ALA A 155 -13.11 -2.24 5.03
C ALA A 155 -14.03 -1.53 4.03
N GLN A 156 -13.58 -0.43 3.44
CA GLN A 156 -14.33 0.32 2.41
C GLN A 156 -14.62 -0.54 1.18
N MET A 157 -13.62 -1.24 0.63
CA MET A 157 -13.86 -2.12 -0.53
C MET A 157 -14.83 -3.28 -0.22
N GLN A 158 -14.82 -3.79 1.02
CA GLN A 158 -15.75 -4.83 1.43
C GLN A 158 -17.19 -4.30 1.56
N GLU A 159 -17.35 -3.06 2.01
CA GLU A 159 -18.64 -2.39 2.12
C GLU A 159 -19.21 -2.07 0.74
N GLU A 160 -18.41 -1.48 -0.14
CA GLU A 160 -18.78 -1.21 -1.54
C GLU A 160 -19.17 -2.52 -2.26
N GLY A 161 -18.40 -3.59 -2.08
CA GLY A 161 -18.74 -4.90 -2.65
C GLY A 161 -19.98 -5.56 -2.04
N ARG A 162 -20.37 -5.21 -0.80
CA ARG A 162 -21.67 -5.63 -0.23
C ARG A 162 -22.82 -4.83 -0.82
N GLU A 163 -22.61 -3.53 -1.01
CA GLU A 163 -23.62 -2.64 -1.58
C GLU A 163 -23.89 -2.96 -3.05
N GLN A 164 -22.84 -3.17 -3.85
CA GLN A 164 -22.97 -3.60 -5.24
C GLN A 164 -23.77 -4.91 -5.36
N ARG A 165 -23.48 -5.92 -4.52
CA ARG A 165 -24.23 -7.18 -4.52
C ARG A 165 -25.72 -6.98 -4.21
N LYS A 166 -26.04 -6.10 -3.27
CA LYS A 166 -27.45 -5.76 -2.96
C LYS A 166 -28.13 -5.07 -4.14
N GLN A 167 -27.45 -4.14 -4.80
CA GLN A 167 -27.99 -3.46 -5.98
C GLN A 167 -28.22 -4.44 -7.13
N ASP A 168 -27.26 -5.34 -7.39
CA ASP A 168 -27.37 -6.36 -8.42
C ASP A 168 -28.52 -7.34 -8.13
N GLU A 169 -28.64 -7.81 -6.87
CA GLU A 169 -29.74 -8.66 -6.42
C GLU A 169 -31.11 -7.97 -6.58
N GLU A 170 -31.22 -6.68 -6.24
CA GLU A 170 -32.45 -5.90 -6.40
C GLU A 170 -32.82 -5.75 -7.89
N ILE A 171 -31.84 -5.45 -8.73
CA ILE A 171 -32.02 -5.39 -10.20
C ILE A 171 -32.47 -6.75 -10.73
N GLU A 172 -31.86 -7.84 -10.29
CA GLU A 172 -32.27 -9.18 -10.70
C GLU A 172 -33.68 -9.52 -10.26
N VAL A 173 -34.05 -9.25 -9.01
CA VAL A 173 -35.41 -9.48 -8.51
C VAL A 173 -36.42 -8.67 -9.32
N ARG A 174 -36.09 -7.41 -9.63
CA ARG A 174 -36.93 -6.55 -10.48
C ARG A 174 -37.06 -7.11 -11.89
N LYS A 175 -35.98 -7.60 -12.49
CA LYS A 175 -35.99 -8.27 -13.79
C LYS A 175 -36.83 -9.54 -13.75
N ARG A 176 -36.68 -10.39 -12.73
CA ARG A 176 -37.47 -11.63 -12.56
C ARG A 176 -38.95 -11.32 -12.39
N LYS A 177 -39.30 -10.32 -11.58
CA LYS A 177 -40.70 -9.92 -11.38
C LYS A 177 -41.31 -9.40 -12.68
N ARG A 178 -40.59 -8.54 -13.40
CA ARG A 178 -41.01 -8.03 -14.71
C ARG A 178 -41.22 -9.17 -15.70
N GLN A 179 -40.26 -10.10 -15.81
CA GLN A 179 -40.36 -11.26 -16.70
C GLN A 179 -41.57 -12.13 -16.33
N HIS A 180 -41.79 -12.38 -15.05
CA HIS A 180 -42.96 -13.14 -14.59
C HIS A 180 -44.28 -12.44 -14.92
N GLU A 181 -44.38 -11.11 -14.77
CA GLU A 181 -45.56 -10.34 -15.17
C GLU A 181 -45.81 -10.40 -16.68
N GLU A 182 -44.74 -10.27 -17.48
CA GLU A 182 -44.80 -10.41 -18.94
C GLU A 182 -45.27 -11.82 -19.36
N ASP A 183 -44.70 -12.88 -18.77
CA ASP A 183 -45.09 -14.27 -19.02
C ASP A 183 -46.53 -14.56 -18.55
N TRP A 184 -46.94 -13.97 -17.43
CA TRP A 184 -48.30 -14.06 -16.92
C TRP A 184 -49.30 -13.41 -17.87
N GLU A 185 -49.06 -12.20 -18.35
CA GLU A 185 -49.94 -11.54 -19.33
C GLU A 185 -49.95 -12.29 -20.67
N ALA A 186 -48.81 -12.80 -21.14
CA ALA A 186 -48.74 -13.57 -22.39
C ALA A 186 -49.59 -14.86 -22.34
N THR A 187 -49.77 -15.44 -21.16
CA THR A 187 -50.60 -16.64 -20.96
C THR A 187 -52.04 -16.34 -20.57
N ARG A 188 -52.44 -15.05 -20.52
CA ARG A 188 -53.79 -14.59 -20.13
C ARG A 188 -54.90 -15.19 -20.98
N ASP A 189 -54.82 -15.10 -22.30
CA ASP A 189 -55.89 -15.59 -23.17
C ASP A 189 -56.10 -17.11 -23.03
N LYS A 190 -55.00 -17.86 -22.96
CA LYS A 190 -55.03 -19.31 -22.69
C LYS A 190 -55.70 -19.63 -21.35
N ARG A 191 -55.42 -18.85 -20.29
CA ARG A 191 -56.07 -19.01 -18.99
C ARG A 191 -57.56 -18.65 -19.04
N ILE A 192 -57.92 -17.57 -19.72
CA ILE A 192 -59.33 -17.15 -19.91
C ILE A 192 -60.09 -18.24 -20.66
N ASP A 193 -59.54 -18.79 -21.74
CA ASP A 193 -60.16 -19.86 -22.52
C ASP A 193 -60.32 -21.13 -21.69
N SER A 194 -59.29 -21.53 -20.93
CA SER A 194 -59.37 -22.67 -20.00
C SER A 194 -60.45 -22.45 -18.92
N TRP A 195 -60.58 -21.24 -18.37
CA TRP A 195 -61.61 -20.91 -17.39
C TRP A 195 -63.02 -20.92 -18.00
N ARG A 196 -63.19 -20.36 -19.21
CA ARG A 196 -64.47 -20.42 -19.95
C ARG A 196 -64.90 -21.86 -20.21
N GLN A 197 -63.96 -22.73 -20.59
CA GLN A 197 -64.22 -24.17 -20.77
C GLN A 197 -64.61 -24.86 -19.46
N PHE A 198 -63.92 -24.56 -18.35
CA PHE A 198 -64.26 -25.09 -17.03
C PHE A 198 -65.66 -24.65 -16.58
N GLN A 199 -66.02 -23.39 -16.76
CA GLN A 199 -67.35 -22.88 -16.42
C GLN A 199 -68.44 -23.54 -17.27
N LYS A 200 -68.20 -23.75 -18.57
CA LYS A 200 -69.11 -24.49 -19.45
C LYS A 200 -69.28 -25.95 -19.01
N GLY A 201 -68.22 -26.57 -18.48
CA GLY A 201 -68.30 -27.89 -17.84
C GLY A 201 -69.07 -27.91 -16.51
N LYS A 202 -69.24 -26.75 -15.85
CA LYS A 202 -70.01 -26.61 -14.60
C LYS A 202 -71.49 -26.33 -14.84
N THR A 203 -71.85 -25.70 -15.96
CA THR A 203 -73.24 -25.48 -16.39
C THR A 203 -73.81 -26.60 -17.27
N GLY A 204 -72.97 -27.52 -17.76
CA GLY A 204 -73.36 -28.70 -18.54
C GLY A 204 -73.27 -30.03 -17.76
N GLY A 205 -73.58 -30.02 -16.46
CA GLY A 205 -73.47 -31.17 -15.57
C GLY A 205 -74.82 -31.73 -15.11
N ASP A 206 -75.67 -32.15 -16.04
CA ASP A 206 -76.48 -33.36 -15.86
C ASP A 206 -76.13 -34.32 -17.01
N GLY A 207 -75.81 -35.57 -16.68
CA GLY A 207 -75.50 -36.62 -17.66
C GLY A 207 -74.07 -37.17 -17.66
N ASP A 208 -73.88 -38.23 -16.87
CA ASP A 208 -73.03 -39.40 -17.13
C ASP A 208 -71.68 -39.56 -16.37
N LYS A 209 -71.71 -40.55 -15.47
CA LYS A 209 -70.61 -41.13 -14.71
C LYS A 209 -69.75 -42.02 -15.62
N LYS A 210 -68.58 -41.55 -16.06
CA LYS A 210 -67.46 -42.47 -16.37
C LYS A 210 -66.50 -42.60 -15.17
N LYS A 211 -66.62 -43.73 -14.48
CA LYS A 211 -65.73 -44.21 -13.40
C LYS A 211 -64.25 -43.97 -13.73
N LYS A 212 -63.58 -43.06 -13.03
CA LYS A 212 -62.11 -43.12 -12.88
C LYS A 212 -61.79 -44.31 -11.97
N LYS A 213 -61.21 -45.35 -12.57
CA LYS A 213 -60.61 -46.49 -11.86
C LYS A 213 -59.54 -45.91 -10.92
N LYS A 214 -59.71 -46.09 -9.60
CA LYS A 214 -58.68 -45.76 -8.61
C LYS A 214 -57.40 -46.53 -8.99
N LEU A 215 -56.31 -45.84 -9.33
CA LEU A 215 -54.99 -46.45 -9.21
C LEU A 215 -54.73 -46.61 -7.71
N LYS A 216 -54.41 -47.84 -7.30
CA LYS A 216 -53.99 -48.15 -5.92
C LYS A 216 -52.62 -47.50 -5.66
N PRO A 217 -52.35 -47.00 -4.45
CA PRO A 217 -51.00 -46.61 -4.06
C PRO A 217 -50.13 -47.88 -3.98
N ILE A 218 -48.96 -47.84 -4.61
CA ILE A 218 -47.87 -48.79 -4.37
C ILE A 218 -47.24 -48.38 -3.03
N GLY A 219 -47.16 -49.36 -2.13
CA GLY A 219 -46.32 -49.27 -0.93
C GLY A 219 -44.85 -49.53 -1.25
#